data_AF-A0A0K8VMD1-F1
#
_entry.id   AF-A0A0K8VMD1-F1
#
_cell.length_a   1.000
_cell.length_b   1.000
_cell.length_c   1.000
_cell.angle_alpha   90.00
_cell.angle_beta   90.00
_cell.angle_gamma   90.00
#
_symmetry.space_group_name_H-M   'P 1'
#
loop_
_entity.id
_entity.type
_entity.pdbx_description
1 polymer ?
#
loop_
_entity_poly.entity_id
_entity_poly.type
_entity_poly.pdbx_seq_one_letter_code
_entity_poly.pdbx_strand_id
1 'polypeptide(L)'
;MPNSSQLSQPQHIQHQSECILQQETPSFEISSPHAMEVAKKRRDMEIMVEPISISTPRADDTLSINSDRSNEVASLEASPNKSRRLYIMRHGERVDFTFGTWIPYCFDEFNNYVRKDLNMPKKLPRRQRCPDGWQNDSPLTNIGLYQAKLTGEALLECNARIDHVYCSPAYRCVQTCMSTLEGLHLRNKFKVKLEPGLFEWMAWYPDGVPDWMSKSELLDADYNIDASYQPFISDTKLNECVKETTEEFYIRNYETLRKIIETTSEL
;
A
#
# COMPACT_ATOMS: atom_id res chain seq x y z
N MET A 1 43.62 47.91 30.11
CA MET A 1 43.44 48.44 31.48
C MET A 1 43.47 49.96 31.39
N PRO A 2 42.54 50.73 31.99
CA PRO A 2 41.12 50.49 32.35
C PRO A 2 40.16 51.15 31.28
N ASN A 3 38.85 50.89 31.16
CA ASN A 3 37.67 51.03 32.06
C ASN A 3 37.33 52.49 32.48
N SER A 4 36.06 52.95 32.58
CA SER A 4 34.74 52.39 32.16
C SER A 4 33.54 53.33 32.45
N SER A 5 32.39 53.10 31.76
CA SER A 5 31.01 53.61 32.06
C SER A 5 30.72 55.09 31.72
N GLN A 6 29.47 55.57 31.55
CA GLN A 6 28.10 54.98 31.61
C GLN A 6 27.39 55.15 30.23
N LEU A 7 26.36 54.41 29.76
CA LEU A 7 25.10 53.82 30.28
C LEU A 7 23.87 54.76 30.36
N SER A 8 22.94 54.61 29.42
CA SER A 8 21.58 55.19 29.41
C SER A 8 20.53 54.07 29.24
N GLN A 9 19.42 54.17 29.96
CA GLN A 9 18.42 53.09 30.11
C GLN A 9 17.36 53.07 28.98
N PRO A 10 16.83 51.89 28.61
CA PRO A 10 15.68 51.78 27.71
C PRO A 10 14.34 51.94 28.45
N GLN A 11 13.32 52.43 27.72
CA GLN A 11 11.98 52.71 28.26
C GLN A 11 11.15 51.43 28.50
N HIS A 12 10.35 51.44 29.56
CA HIS A 12 9.35 50.40 29.86
C HIS A 12 8.24 50.39 28.80
N ILE A 13 8.02 49.24 28.15
CA ILE A 13 6.78 48.94 27.42
C ILE A 13 5.92 48.04 28.33
N GLN A 14 4.69 48.47 28.61
CA GLN A 14 3.72 47.65 29.33
C GLN A 14 3.09 46.65 28.37
N HIS A 15 3.20 45.35 28.68
CA HIS A 15 2.36 44.34 28.04
C HIS A 15 0.91 44.51 28.51
N GLN A 16 0.01 44.87 27.60
CA GLN A 16 -1.42 44.62 27.78
C GLN A 16 -1.72 43.19 27.32
N SER A 17 -2.42 42.44 28.17
CA SER A 17 -2.89 41.09 27.84
C SER A 17 -4.22 41.20 27.08
N GLU A 18 -4.18 41.10 25.76
CA GLU A 18 -5.41 40.99 24.95
C GLU A 18 -5.98 39.57 25.03
N CYS A 19 -7.25 39.49 25.40
CA CYS A 19 -8.01 38.25 25.49
C CYS A 19 -8.43 37.80 24.09
N ILE A 20 -7.93 36.65 23.62
CA ILE A 20 -8.34 36.07 22.34
C ILE A 20 -9.74 35.48 22.52
N LEU A 21 -10.75 36.13 21.95
CA LEU A 21 -12.07 35.52 21.77
C LEU A 21 -11.96 34.29 20.86
N GLN A 22 -12.46 33.16 21.34
CA GLN A 22 -12.68 31.98 20.51
C GLN A 22 -13.78 32.31 19.47
N GLN A 23 -13.44 32.28 18.18
CA GLN A 23 -14.42 32.23 17.12
C GLN A 23 -14.84 30.78 16.90
N GLU A 24 -16.13 30.48 17.08
CA GLU A 24 -16.69 29.16 16.83
C GLU A 24 -16.64 28.84 15.32
N THR A 25 -16.07 27.69 14.97
CA THR A 25 -16.12 27.16 13.60
C THR A 25 -17.52 26.61 13.29
N PRO A 26 -18.19 27.04 12.22
CA PRO A 26 -19.52 26.53 11.88
C PRO A 26 -19.46 25.07 11.42
N SER A 27 -20.16 24.20 12.14
CA SER A 27 -20.36 22.79 11.78
C SER A 27 -21.40 22.66 10.66
N PHE A 28 -20.95 22.32 9.45
CA PHE A 28 -21.85 21.95 8.35
C PHE A 28 -22.26 20.48 8.46
N GLU A 29 -23.42 20.21 9.05
CA GLU A 29 -24.05 18.88 8.97
C GLU A 29 -24.65 18.65 7.58
N ILE A 30 -24.02 17.77 6.79
CA ILE A 30 -24.55 17.36 5.47
C ILE A 30 -25.55 16.22 5.69
N SER A 31 -26.83 16.58 5.88
CA SER A 31 -27.96 15.67 6.04
C SER A 31 -28.46 15.11 4.69
N SER A 32 -27.58 14.46 3.93
CA SER A 32 -27.97 13.73 2.71
C SER A 32 -28.47 12.32 3.05
N PRO A 33 -29.73 11.95 2.70
CA PRO A 33 -30.26 10.60 2.96
C PRO A 33 -29.38 9.49 2.37
N HIS A 34 -28.79 9.75 1.20
CA HIS A 34 -27.91 8.79 0.52
C HIS A 34 -26.59 8.57 1.27
N ALA A 35 -26.00 9.62 1.85
CA ALA A 35 -24.80 9.50 2.67
C ALA A 35 -25.08 8.70 3.96
N MET A 36 -26.25 8.90 4.57
CA MET A 36 -26.70 8.12 5.74
C MET A 36 -26.93 6.64 5.39
N GLU A 37 -27.48 6.35 4.20
CA GLU A 37 -27.72 4.97 3.74
C GLU A 37 -26.41 4.21 3.44
N VAL A 38 -25.43 4.87 2.80
CA VAL A 38 -24.08 4.33 2.60
C VAL A 38 -23.35 4.10 3.94
N ALA A 39 -23.47 5.05 4.88
CA ALA A 39 -22.90 4.90 6.22
C ALA A 39 -23.57 3.77 7.02
N LYS A 40 -24.87 3.52 6.81
CA LYS A 40 -25.61 2.42 7.44
C LYS A 40 -25.16 1.06 6.88
N LYS A 41 -25.12 0.91 5.55
CA LYS A 41 -24.59 -0.30 4.88
C LYS A 41 -23.15 -0.65 5.30
N ARG A 42 -22.32 0.34 5.61
CA ARG A 42 -20.96 0.11 6.14
C ARG A 42 -20.95 -0.51 7.54
N ARG A 43 -21.83 -0.09 8.46
CA ARG A 43 -21.95 -0.70 9.79
C ARG A 43 -22.48 -2.13 9.72
N ASP A 44 -23.41 -2.39 8.81
CA ASP A 44 -24.00 -3.72 8.63
C ASP A 44 -23.00 -4.76 8.06
N MET A 45 -21.82 -4.34 7.58
CA MET A 45 -20.69 -5.22 7.20
C MET A 45 -19.53 -5.23 8.21
N GLU A 46 -19.68 -4.55 9.35
CA GLU A 46 -18.66 -4.49 10.40
C GLU A 46 -18.71 -5.80 11.21
N ILE A 47 -17.85 -6.77 10.86
CA ILE A 47 -17.73 -8.03 11.60
C ILE A 47 -17.30 -7.70 13.04
N MET A 48 -18.26 -7.78 13.97
CA MET A 48 -17.98 -7.65 15.40
C MET A 48 -17.20 -8.88 15.89
N VAL A 49 -15.88 -8.82 15.74
CA VAL A 49 -14.97 -9.68 16.49
C VAL A 49 -14.92 -9.14 17.91
N GLU A 50 -15.25 -9.97 18.91
CA GLU A 50 -15.06 -9.59 20.31
C GLU A 50 -13.59 -9.19 20.54
N PRO A 51 -13.30 -8.14 21.32
CA PRO A 51 -11.93 -7.70 21.53
C PRO A 51 -11.13 -8.83 22.17
N ILE A 52 -10.14 -9.35 21.43
CA ILE A 52 -9.20 -10.36 21.94
C ILE A 52 -8.62 -9.83 23.23
N SER A 53 -8.79 -10.58 24.32
CA SER A 53 -8.26 -10.21 25.62
C SER A 53 -6.73 -10.13 25.52
N ILE A 54 -6.20 -8.92 25.66
CA ILE A 54 -4.76 -8.65 25.58
C ILE A 54 -4.10 -9.23 26.83
N SER A 55 -3.80 -10.52 26.79
CA SER A 55 -2.75 -11.08 27.62
C SER A 55 -1.40 -10.60 27.10
N THR A 56 -0.45 -10.36 28.00
CA THR A 56 0.95 -10.10 27.62
C THR A 56 1.44 -11.28 26.77
N PRO A 57 2.04 -11.05 25.58
CA PRO A 57 2.56 -12.12 24.75
C PRO A 57 3.49 -13.03 25.56
N ARG A 58 3.27 -14.34 25.50
CA ARG A 58 4.25 -15.29 26.00
C ARG A 58 5.43 -15.28 25.04
N ALA A 59 6.63 -15.59 25.54
CA ALA A 59 7.81 -15.76 24.69
C ALA A 59 7.54 -16.78 23.56
N ASP A 60 6.66 -17.75 23.85
CA ASP A 60 6.25 -18.84 22.97
C ASP A 60 5.32 -18.42 21.81
N ASP A 61 4.72 -17.21 21.84
CA ASP A 61 3.76 -16.75 20.82
C ASP A 61 4.45 -16.21 19.53
N THR A 62 5.77 -16.28 19.45
CA THR A 62 6.51 -15.98 18.21
C THR A 62 6.76 -17.25 17.41
N LEU A 63 6.38 -17.27 16.13
CA LEU A 63 6.73 -18.35 15.18
C LEU A 63 8.23 -18.35 14.78
N SER A 64 9.10 -17.94 15.71
CA SER A 64 10.53 -17.67 15.52
C SER A 64 11.43 -18.62 16.31
N ILE A 65 10.85 -19.51 17.12
CA ILE A 65 11.55 -20.20 18.23
C ILE A 65 12.50 -21.32 17.77
N ASN A 66 12.47 -21.71 16.49
CA ASN A 66 13.44 -22.66 15.93
C ASN A 66 14.68 -21.95 15.33
N SER A 67 15.14 -20.88 15.97
CA SER A 67 16.48 -20.31 15.73
C SER A 67 17.39 -20.40 16.97
N ASP A 68 17.20 -21.44 17.78
CA ASP A 68 18.20 -21.85 18.76
C ASP A 68 19.50 -22.19 18.05
N ARG A 69 20.48 -21.28 18.18
CA ARG A 69 21.86 -21.51 17.76
C ARG A 69 22.47 -22.56 18.67
N SER A 70 22.40 -23.82 18.27
CA SER A 70 23.33 -24.83 18.76
C SER A 70 24.76 -24.35 18.46
N ASN A 71 25.54 -24.12 19.52
CA ASN A 71 26.97 -23.80 19.43
C ASN A 71 27.80 -25.07 19.10
N GLU A 72 27.37 -25.83 18.09
CA GLU A 72 28.21 -26.84 17.48
C GLU A 72 28.90 -26.22 16.27
N VAL A 73 30.23 -26.19 16.31
CA VAL A 73 31.08 -25.75 15.19
C VAL A 73 31.14 -26.89 14.16
N ALA A 74 29.97 -27.30 13.67
CA ALA A 74 29.86 -28.09 12.46
C ALA A 74 30.23 -27.16 11.30
N SER A 75 31.29 -27.51 10.57
CA SER A 75 31.71 -26.78 9.37
C SER A 75 30.63 -26.89 8.32
N LEU A 76 29.72 -25.91 8.30
CA LEU A 76 28.75 -25.71 7.24
C LEU A 76 29.49 -25.24 5.98
N GLU A 77 30.16 -26.17 5.32
CA GLU A 77 30.36 -26.09 3.88
C GLU A 77 28.98 -26.16 3.24
N ALA A 78 28.35 -24.99 3.14
CA ALA A 78 27.09 -24.82 2.45
C ALA A 78 27.28 -25.29 1.02
N SER A 79 26.61 -26.39 0.65
CA SER A 79 26.61 -26.87 -0.73
C SER A 79 26.28 -25.70 -1.67
N PRO A 80 26.98 -25.52 -2.81
CA PRO A 80 26.81 -24.35 -3.69
C PRO A 80 25.46 -24.28 -4.43
N ASN A 81 24.49 -25.10 -4.02
CA ASN A 81 23.11 -25.05 -4.47
C ASN A 81 22.46 -23.75 -3.99
N LYS A 82 22.27 -22.83 -4.94
CA LYS A 82 21.54 -21.57 -4.75
C LYS A 82 20.10 -21.89 -4.29
N SER A 83 19.80 -21.71 -3.01
CA SER A 83 18.44 -21.90 -2.51
C SER A 83 17.50 -20.87 -3.13
N ARG A 84 16.36 -21.33 -3.67
CA ARG A 84 15.31 -20.45 -4.19
C ARG A 84 14.69 -19.69 -3.02
N ARG A 85 14.54 -18.37 -3.19
CA ARG A 85 13.90 -17.48 -2.21
C ARG A 85 12.64 -16.90 -2.82
N LEU A 86 11.57 -16.87 -2.03
CA LEU A 86 10.32 -16.20 -2.38
C LEU A 86 10.13 -15.03 -1.42
N TYR A 87 9.97 -13.84 -1.97
CA TYR A 87 9.68 -12.62 -1.21
C TYR A 87 8.21 -12.25 -1.46
N ILE A 88 7.42 -12.16 -0.39
CA ILE A 88 6.01 -11.76 -0.43
C ILE A 88 5.90 -10.44 0.34
N MET A 89 5.28 -9.44 -0.28
CA MET A 89 5.16 -8.09 0.27
C MET A 89 3.71 -7.60 0.20
N ARG A 90 3.23 -7.00 1.29
CA ARG A 90 2.00 -6.20 1.27
C ARG A 90 2.27 -4.86 0.58
N HIS A 91 1.24 -4.26 -0.02
CA HIS A 91 1.30 -2.89 -0.50
C HIS A 91 1.53 -1.89 0.66
N GLY A 92 2.07 -0.71 0.35
CA GLY A 92 2.24 0.40 1.32
C GLY A 92 0.93 1.07 1.75
N GLU A 93 1.03 2.17 2.50
CA GLU A 93 -0.10 3.02 2.93
C GLU A 93 -0.96 3.50 1.74
N ARG A 94 -2.29 3.36 1.85
CA ARG A 94 -3.28 3.73 0.81
C ARG A 94 -4.01 5.03 1.15
N VAL A 95 -4.30 5.84 0.13
CA VAL A 95 -5.05 7.11 0.28
C VAL A 95 -6.45 6.89 0.89
N ASP A 96 -7.18 5.85 0.50
CA ASP A 96 -8.52 5.57 1.02
C ASP A 96 -8.57 5.19 2.51
N PHE A 97 -7.57 4.47 3.03
CA PHE A 97 -7.48 4.22 4.48
C PHE A 97 -7.01 5.45 5.26
N THR A 98 -6.10 6.26 4.71
CA THR A 98 -5.58 7.46 5.41
C THR A 98 -6.57 8.62 5.42
N PHE A 99 -7.38 8.79 4.36
CA PHE A 99 -8.25 9.95 4.15
C PHE A 99 -9.75 9.61 4.01
N GLY A 100 -10.12 8.33 4.11
CA GLY A 100 -11.52 7.88 3.99
C GLY A 100 -12.10 8.11 2.59
N THR A 101 -13.28 8.73 2.54
CA THR A 101 -13.99 9.04 1.28
C THR A 101 -13.34 10.24 0.57
N TRP A 102 -12.14 10.04 0.03
CA TRP A 102 -11.28 11.10 -0.48
C TRP A 102 -11.71 11.68 -1.84
N ILE A 103 -12.38 10.89 -2.70
CA ILE A 103 -12.71 11.28 -4.08
C ILE A 103 -13.50 12.59 -4.17
N PRO A 104 -14.65 12.79 -3.47
CA PRO A 104 -15.42 14.04 -3.56
C PRO A 104 -14.67 15.29 -3.09
N TYR A 105 -13.61 15.13 -2.30
CA TYR A 105 -12.77 16.24 -1.86
C TYR A 105 -11.58 16.50 -2.78
N CYS A 106 -11.14 15.50 -3.55
CA CYS A 106 -9.91 15.56 -4.34
C CYS A 106 -10.14 15.67 -5.85
N PHE A 107 -11.39 15.79 -6.30
CA PHE A 107 -11.74 16.05 -7.70
C PHE A 107 -12.62 17.29 -7.80
N ASP A 108 -12.38 18.11 -8.84
CA ASP A 108 -13.20 19.28 -9.14
C ASP A 108 -14.44 18.92 -10.00
N GLU A 109 -15.27 19.93 -10.32
CA GLU A 109 -16.48 19.77 -11.15
C GLU A 109 -16.21 19.29 -12.59
N PHE A 110 -14.95 19.31 -13.04
CA PHE A 110 -14.48 18.84 -14.33
C PHE A 110 -13.73 17.50 -14.24
N ASN A 111 -13.81 16.81 -13.09
CA ASN A 111 -13.10 15.57 -12.77
C ASN A 111 -11.56 15.68 -12.84
N ASN A 112 -10.98 16.86 -12.66
CA ASN A 112 -9.54 17.02 -12.47
C ASN A 112 -9.15 16.71 -11.03
N TYR A 113 -8.06 15.95 -10.85
CA TYR A 113 -7.49 15.69 -9.54
C TYR A 113 -6.83 16.94 -8.95
N VAL A 114 -7.26 17.35 -7.75
CA VAL A 114 -6.71 18.44 -6.96
C VAL A 114 -6.18 17.89 -5.63
N ARG A 115 -4.86 17.85 -5.49
CA ARG A 115 -4.21 17.40 -4.24
C ARG A 115 -4.59 18.29 -3.06
N LYS A 116 -5.20 17.71 -2.02
CA LYS A 116 -5.60 18.43 -0.79
C LYS A 116 -4.61 18.33 0.38
N ASP A 117 -3.80 17.27 0.43
CA ASP A 117 -2.82 17.04 1.50
C ASP A 117 -1.42 16.70 0.94
N LEU A 118 -0.35 16.97 1.69
CA LEU A 118 1.03 16.71 1.25
C LEU A 118 1.38 15.21 1.17
N ASN A 119 0.70 14.35 1.91
CA ASN A 119 0.86 12.90 1.83
C ASN A 119 0.03 12.28 0.67
N MET A 120 -0.87 13.02 0.02
CA MET A 120 -1.53 12.55 -1.20
C MET A 120 -0.61 12.66 -2.44
N PRO A 121 -0.80 11.81 -3.47
CA PRO A 121 -0.05 11.87 -4.72
C PRO A 121 -0.01 13.28 -5.34
N LYS A 122 1.13 13.68 -5.92
CA LYS A 122 1.25 14.98 -6.59
C LYS A 122 0.34 15.09 -7.83
N LYS A 123 0.11 13.96 -8.50
CA LYS A 123 -0.78 13.76 -9.65
C LYS A 123 -1.29 12.32 -9.60
N LEU A 124 -2.42 12.06 -10.25
CA LEU A 124 -2.86 10.72 -10.60
C LEU A 124 -2.63 10.49 -12.11
N PRO A 125 -2.38 9.25 -12.55
CA PRO A 125 -2.31 8.94 -13.98
C PRO A 125 -3.70 9.10 -14.62
N ARG A 126 -3.73 9.21 -15.95
CA ARG A 126 -4.98 9.17 -16.70
C ARG A 126 -5.51 7.72 -16.69
N ARG A 127 -6.81 7.58 -16.47
CA ARG A 127 -7.55 6.31 -16.58
C ARG A 127 -8.94 6.55 -17.16
N GLN A 128 -9.53 5.56 -17.82
CA GLN A 128 -10.79 5.68 -18.54
C GLN A 128 -11.97 6.07 -17.64
N ARG A 129 -12.15 5.39 -16.51
CA ARG A 129 -13.18 5.72 -15.51
C ARG A 129 -12.59 6.63 -14.42
N CYS A 130 -12.48 7.92 -14.70
CA CYS A 130 -12.03 8.93 -13.73
C CYS A 130 -13.21 9.85 -13.36
N PRO A 131 -13.54 10.05 -12.06
CA PRO A 131 -12.81 9.55 -10.89
C PRO A 131 -13.22 8.15 -10.40
N ASP A 132 -14.36 7.62 -10.84
CA ASP A 132 -15.03 6.46 -10.21
C ASP A 132 -14.17 5.19 -10.08
N GLY A 133 -13.29 4.93 -11.05
CA GLY A 133 -12.37 3.79 -11.01
C GLY A 133 -11.41 3.82 -9.82
N TRP A 134 -11.15 4.99 -9.22
CA TRP A 134 -10.36 5.12 -8.01
C TRP A 134 -11.05 4.64 -6.73
N GLN A 135 -12.38 4.42 -6.76
CA GLN A 135 -13.16 4.12 -5.55
C GLN A 135 -12.80 2.77 -4.92
N ASN A 136 -12.46 1.77 -5.73
CA ASN A 136 -12.06 0.42 -5.29
C ASN A 136 -10.59 0.07 -5.65
N ASP A 137 -9.89 0.98 -6.35
CA ASP A 137 -8.51 0.83 -6.82
C ASP A 137 -7.63 2.02 -6.34
N SER A 138 -7.77 2.38 -5.07
CA SER A 138 -7.09 3.54 -4.47
C SER A 138 -5.56 3.49 -4.67
N PRO A 139 -4.92 4.65 -4.97
CA PRO A 139 -3.48 4.79 -4.96
C PRO A 139 -2.88 4.70 -3.55
N LEU A 140 -1.55 4.52 -3.51
CA LEU A 140 -0.72 4.77 -2.34
C LEU A 140 -0.63 6.26 -2.02
N THR A 141 -0.31 6.56 -0.76
CA THR A 141 0.16 7.87 -0.32
C THR A 141 1.66 8.06 -0.65
N ASN A 142 2.19 9.27 -0.45
CA ASN A 142 3.62 9.53 -0.58
C ASN A 142 4.44 8.78 0.50
N ILE A 143 3.88 8.60 1.71
CA ILE A 143 4.43 7.71 2.73
C ILE A 143 4.41 6.25 2.26
N GLY A 144 3.33 5.78 1.62
CA GLY A 144 3.22 4.43 1.07
C GLY A 144 4.25 4.13 -0.02
N LEU A 145 4.51 5.11 -0.90
CA LEU A 145 5.60 5.05 -1.89
C LEU A 145 6.99 5.00 -1.21
N TYR A 146 7.19 5.80 -0.17
CA TYR A 146 8.45 5.84 0.57
C TYR A 146 8.73 4.55 1.36
N GLN A 147 7.73 3.97 2.02
CA GLN A 147 7.79 2.66 2.69
C GLN A 147 8.27 1.55 1.72
N ALA A 148 7.70 1.52 0.53
CA ALA A 148 8.07 0.56 -0.52
C ALA A 148 9.51 0.78 -0.99
N LYS A 149 9.92 2.03 -1.23
CA LYS A 149 11.28 2.38 -1.63
C LYS A 149 12.32 1.99 -0.59
N LEU A 150 12.12 2.34 0.69
CA LEU A 150 12.99 1.93 1.80
C LEU A 150 13.13 0.41 1.89
N THR A 151 12.06 -0.34 1.62
CA THR A 151 12.13 -1.80 1.59
C THR A 151 13.00 -2.31 0.43
N GLY A 152 12.96 -1.64 -0.72
CA GLY A 152 13.86 -1.90 -1.84
C GLY A 152 15.33 -1.62 -1.51
N GLU A 153 15.60 -0.51 -0.83
CA GLU A 153 16.93 -0.11 -0.38
C GLU A 153 17.49 -1.13 0.64
N ALA A 154 16.70 -1.56 1.62
CA ALA A 154 17.10 -2.60 2.57
C ALA A 154 17.35 -3.97 1.89
N LEU A 155 16.59 -4.33 0.85
CA LEU A 155 16.84 -5.53 0.05
C LEU A 155 18.14 -5.41 -0.76
N LEU A 156 18.49 -4.21 -1.23
CA LEU A 156 19.75 -3.93 -1.92
C LEU A 156 20.95 -4.08 -0.97
N GLU A 157 20.87 -3.51 0.23
CA GLU A 157 21.89 -3.65 1.29
C GLU A 157 22.13 -5.10 1.71
N CYS A 158 21.08 -5.93 1.67
CA CYS A 158 21.17 -7.38 1.93
C CYS A 158 21.66 -8.21 0.73
N ASN A 159 22.09 -7.56 -0.36
CA ASN A 159 22.42 -8.18 -1.65
C ASN A 159 21.33 -9.17 -2.14
N ALA A 160 20.05 -8.84 -1.96
CA ALA A 160 18.95 -9.70 -2.37
C ALA A 160 18.92 -9.87 -3.89
N ARG A 161 18.99 -11.13 -4.36
CA ARG A 161 18.86 -11.45 -5.78
C ARG A 161 17.38 -11.55 -6.16
N ILE A 162 16.97 -10.72 -7.12
CA ILE A 162 15.68 -10.80 -7.80
C ILE A 162 15.91 -11.31 -9.22
N ASP A 163 15.14 -12.31 -9.64
CA ASP A 163 15.18 -12.91 -10.99
C ASP A 163 13.82 -12.79 -11.70
N HIS A 164 12.71 -12.88 -10.95
CA HIS A 164 11.35 -12.73 -11.46
C HIS A 164 10.54 -11.81 -10.54
N VAL A 165 9.57 -11.09 -11.13
CA VAL A 165 8.69 -10.17 -10.41
C VAL A 165 7.25 -10.38 -10.87
N TYR A 166 6.38 -10.70 -9.92
CA TYR A 166 4.93 -10.81 -10.09
C TYR A 166 4.26 -9.81 -9.15
N CYS A 167 3.10 -9.30 -9.54
CA CYS A 167 2.36 -8.31 -8.77
C CYS A 167 0.85 -8.51 -8.95
N SER A 168 0.09 -8.25 -7.88
CA SER A 168 -1.36 -8.10 -7.99
C SER A 168 -1.69 -6.86 -8.85
N PRO A 169 -2.71 -6.92 -9.73
CA PRO A 169 -3.07 -5.81 -10.64
C PRO A 169 -3.62 -4.57 -9.95
N ALA A 170 -3.98 -4.62 -8.66
CA ALA A 170 -4.41 -3.45 -7.90
C ALA A 170 -3.34 -2.35 -7.91
N TYR A 171 -3.74 -1.10 -8.18
CA TYR A 171 -2.81 0.00 -8.44
C TYR A 171 -1.83 0.24 -7.27
N ARG A 172 -2.31 0.17 -6.03
CA ARG A 172 -1.51 0.15 -4.80
C ARG A 172 -0.39 -0.88 -4.78
N CYS A 173 -0.63 -2.07 -5.34
CA CYS A 173 0.35 -3.15 -5.42
C CYS A 173 1.39 -2.85 -6.52
N VAL A 174 0.94 -2.39 -7.70
CA VAL A 174 1.82 -1.97 -8.80
C VAL A 174 2.76 -0.85 -8.36
N GLN A 175 2.23 0.19 -7.70
CA GLN A 175 3.01 1.28 -7.13
C GLN A 175 4.02 0.82 -6.08
N THR A 176 3.64 -0.12 -5.21
CA THR A 176 4.55 -0.71 -4.22
C THR A 176 5.68 -1.46 -4.92
N CYS A 177 5.34 -2.39 -5.82
CA CYS A 177 6.30 -3.20 -6.56
C CYS A 177 7.33 -2.33 -7.30
N MET A 178 6.86 -1.29 -8.00
CA MET A 178 7.71 -0.42 -8.79
C MET A 178 8.59 0.50 -7.93
N SER A 179 8.13 0.94 -6.76
CA SER A 179 8.94 1.69 -5.80
C SER A 179 10.00 0.82 -5.10
N THR A 180 9.66 -0.43 -4.76
CA THR A 180 10.64 -1.41 -4.26
C THR A 180 11.71 -1.70 -5.31
N LEU A 181 11.33 -1.86 -6.59
CA LEU A 181 12.29 -2.01 -7.68
C LEU A 181 13.12 -0.74 -7.92
N GLU A 182 12.61 0.45 -7.63
CA GLU A 182 13.40 1.69 -7.64
C GLU A 182 14.48 1.68 -6.55
N GLY A 183 14.13 1.37 -5.31
CA GLY A 183 15.10 1.24 -4.20
C GLY A 183 16.16 0.15 -4.42
N LEU A 184 15.80 -0.91 -5.14
CA LEU A 184 16.74 -1.95 -5.60
C LEU A 184 17.65 -1.51 -6.78
N HIS A 185 17.40 -0.36 -7.41
CA HIS A 185 17.98 0.06 -8.68
C HIS A 185 17.65 -0.86 -9.88
N LEU A 186 16.51 -1.57 -9.84
CA LEU A 186 16.06 -2.55 -10.84
C LEU A 186 14.75 -2.16 -11.56
N ARG A 187 14.19 -0.97 -11.31
CA ARG A 187 12.91 -0.46 -11.86
C ARG A 187 12.70 -0.75 -13.36
N ASN A 188 13.73 -0.49 -14.16
CA ASN A 188 13.65 -0.63 -15.62
C ASN A 188 14.22 -1.98 -16.12
N LYS A 189 14.78 -2.82 -15.24
CA LYS A 189 15.36 -4.13 -15.58
C LYS A 189 14.29 -5.21 -15.78
N PHE A 190 13.28 -5.22 -14.92
CA PHE A 190 12.23 -6.25 -14.94
C PHE A 190 10.92 -5.68 -15.46
N LYS A 191 10.33 -6.37 -16.43
CA LYS A 191 8.92 -6.19 -16.79
C LYS A 191 8.05 -6.93 -15.77
N VAL A 192 7.25 -6.20 -15.01
CA VAL A 192 6.42 -6.74 -13.92
C VAL A 192 5.24 -7.53 -14.48
N LYS A 193 5.08 -8.78 -14.03
CA LYS A 193 3.98 -9.66 -14.43
C LYS A 193 2.76 -9.41 -13.55
N LEU A 194 1.69 -8.87 -14.13
CA LEU A 194 0.43 -8.65 -13.42
C LEU A 194 -0.36 -9.96 -13.36
N GLU A 195 -0.55 -10.50 -12.16
CA GLU A 195 -1.24 -11.77 -11.91
C GLU A 195 -2.48 -11.54 -11.04
N PRO A 196 -3.70 -11.55 -11.62
CA PRO A 196 -4.96 -11.45 -10.89
C PRO A 196 -5.14 -12.54 -9.82
N GLY A 197 -4.53 -13.72 -9.98
CA GLY A 197 -4.53 -14.76 -8.96
C GLY A 197 -3.93 -14.32 -7.61
N LEU A 198 -3.09 -13.28 -7.60
CA LEU A 198 -2.52 -12.64 -6.40
C LEU A 198 -3.37 -11.50 -5.83
N PHE A 199 -4.57 -11.24 -6.38
CA PHE A 199 -5.50 -10.28 -5.77
C PHE A 199 -6.09 -10.83 -4.46
N GLU A 200 -6.50 -9.90 -3.59
CA GLU A 200 -7.07 -10.19 -2.27
C GLU A 200 -8.44 -10.89 -2.35
N TRP A 201 -9.09 -11.09 -1.20
CA TRP A 201 -10.29 -11.92 -1.12
C TRP A 201 -11.48 -11.25 -1.82
N MET A 202 -12.04 -11.93 -2.83
CA MET A 202 -13.08 -11.39 -3.70
C MET A 202 -14.43 -11.18 -3.01
N ALA A 203 -14.66 -11.79 -1.83
CA ALA A 203 -15.85 -11.51 -1.02
C ALA A 203 -15.93 -10.05 -0.53
N TRP A 204 -14.81 -9.31 -0.53
CA TRP A 204 -14.79 -7.86 -0.27
C TRP A 204 -15.21 -7.02 -1.49
N TYR A 205 -15.41 -7.64 -2.65
CA TYR A 205 -15.67 -7.00 -3.94
C TYR A 205 -16.91 -7.64 -4.62
N PRO A 206 -18.12 -7.48 -4.05
CA PRO A 206 -19.34 -8.14 -4.52
C PRO A 206 -19.78 -7.73 -5.93
N ASP A 207 -19.36 -6.54 -6.38
CA ASP A 207 -19.65 -6.01 -7.72
C ASP A 207 -18.65 -6.47 -8.79
N GLY A 208 -17.72 -7.37 -8.44
CA GLY A 208 -16.63 -7.83 -9.31
C GLY A 208 -15.29 -7.17 -8.99
N VAL A 209 -14.25 -7.58 -9.74
CA VAL A 209 -12.90 -7.01 -9.64
C VAL A 209 -12.96 -5.49 -9.78
N PRO A 210 -12.10 -4.73 -9.06
CA PRO A 210 -12.02 -3.30 -9.26
C PRO A 210 -11.81 -2.92 -10.73
N ASP A 211 -12.15 -1.67 -11.06
CA ASP A 211 -11.54 -1.05 -12.23
C ASP A 211 -10.03 -1.02 -11.98
N TRP A 212 -9.26 -1.94 -12.55
CA TRP A 212 -7.81 -1.84 -12.57
C TRP A 212 -7.39 -1.03 -13.78
N MET A 213 -6.30 -0.29 -13.67
CA MET A 213 -5.70 0.35 -14.84
C MET A 213 -5.27 -0.72 -15.86
N SER A 214 -5.66 -0.53 -17.11
CA SER A 214 -5.27 -1.39 -18.22
C SER A 214 -3.76 -1.39 -18.44
N LYS A 215 -3.27 -2.42 -19.13
CA LYS A 215 -1.85 -2.53 -19.51
C LYS A 215 -1.35 -1.27 -20.23
N SER A 216 -2.16 -0.68 -21.11
CA SER A 216 -1.85 0.59 -21.80
C SER A 216 -1.75 1.77 -20.84
N GLU A 217 -2.74 1.97 -19.95
CA GLU A 217 -2.74 3.11 -19.03
C GLU A 217 -1.58 3.04 -18.02
N LEU A 218 -1.18 1.82 -17.62
CA LEU A 218 0.00 1.62 -16.77
C LEU A 218 1.31 1.93 -17.51
N LEU A 219 1.45 1.54 -18.79
CA LEU A 219 2.61 1.88 -19.62
C LEU A 219 2.69 3.39 -19.88
N ASP A 220 1.56 4.04 -20.19
CA ASP A 220 1.46 5.50 -20.36
C ASP A 220 1.78 6.27 -19.06
N ALA A 221 1.61 5.62 -17.91
CA ALA A 221 2.00 6.12 -16.59
C ALA A 221 3.44 5.75 -16.18
N ASP A 222 4.27 5.27 -17.11
CA ASP A 222 5.68 4.84 -16.90
C ASP A 222 5.85 3.67 -15.92
N TYR A 223 4.88 2.75 -15.86
CA TYR A 223 5.05 1.47 -15.16
C TYR A 223 5.55 0.39 -16.11
N ASN A 224 6.76 -0.12 -15.85
CA ASN A 224 7.44 -1.14 -16.66
C ASN A 224 6.82 -2.53 -16.46
N ILE A 225 5.64 -2.75 -17.01
CA ILE A 225 4.90 -4.01 -16.93
C ILE A 225 5.16 -4.93 -18.13
N ASP A 226 4.92 -6.22 -17.95
CA ASP A 226 4.98 -7.21 -19.02
C ASP A 226 3.64 -7.28 -19.76
N ALA A 227 3.51 -6.48 -20.83
CA ALA A 227 2.31 -6.50 -21.67
C ALA A 227 2.05 -7.88 -22.31
N SER A 228 3.10 -8.66 -22.60
CA SER A 228 3.00 -9.99 -23.20
C SER A 228 2.60 -11.10 -22.22
N TYR A 229 2.78 -10.88 -20.91
CA TYR A 229 2.44 -11.85 -19.88
C TYR A 229 0.96 -12.27 -19.95
N GLN A 230 0.75 -13.58 -19.94
CA GLN A 230 -0.54 -14.23 -19.82
C GLN A 230 -0.69 -14.74 -18.38
N PRO A 231 -1.66 -14.25 -17.60
CA PRO A 231 -1.82 -14.67 -16.22
C PRO A 231 -2.36 -16.10 -16.10
N PHE A 232 -2.04 -16.75 -14.98
CA PHE A 232 -2.56 -18.06 -14.62
C PHE A 232 -4.04 -18.05 -14.26
N ILE A 233 -4.54 -16.91 -13.80
CA ILE A 233 -5.95 -16.62 -13.56
C ILE A 233 -6.28 -15.30 -14.26
N SER A 234 -7.17 -15.32 -15.24
CA SER A 234 -7.62 -14.10 -15.92
C SER A 234 -8.57 -13.28 -15.05
N ASP A 235 -8.70 -11.99 -15.33
CA ASP A 235 -9.64 -11.07 -14.70
C ASP A 235 -11.08 -11.62 -14.76
N THR A 236 -11.48 -12.19 -15.90
CA THR A 236 -12.76 -12.88 -16.08
C THR A 236 -12.91 -14.06 -15.13
N LYS A 237 -11.86 -14.89 -14.99
CA LYS A 237 -11.92 -16.07 -14.11
C LYS A 237 -11.97 -15.69 -12.64
N LEU A 238 -11.26 -14.63 -12.24
CA LEU A 238 -11.34 -14.08 -10.89
C LEU A 238 -12.71 -13.42 -10.61
N ASN A 239 -13.35 -12.83 -11.61
CA ASN A 239 -14.73 -12.32 -11.50
C ASN A 239 -15.76 -13.42 -11.20
N GLU A 240 -15.51 -14.68 -11.57
CA GLU A 240 -16.34 -15.81 -11.15
C GLU A 240 -16.21 -16.11 -9.64
N CYS A 241 -15.12 -15.64 -9.00
CA CYS A 241 -14.81 -15.86 -7.59
C CYS A 241 -15.41 -14.80 -6.64
N VAL A 242 -16.32 -13.92 -7.08
CA VAL A 242 -16.98 -12.90 -6.21
C VAL A 242 -17.68 -13.45 -4.96
N LYS A 243 -17.98 -14.75 -4.92
CA LYS A 243 -18.56 -15.46 -3.77
C LYS A 243 -17.62 -16.52 -3.19
N GLU A 244 -16.33 -16.47 -3.48
CA GLU A 244 -15.36 -17.44 -2.98
C GLU A 244 -15.35 -17.43 -1.44
N THR A 245 -15.43 -18.62 -0.86
CA THR A 245 -15.20 -18.83 0.56
C THR A 245 -13.74 -18.55 0.93
N THR A 246 -13.46 -18.42 2.23
CA THR A 246 -12.10 -18.29 2.74
C THR A 246 -11.20 -19.48 2.33
N GLU A 247 -11.76 -20.69 2.21
CA GLU A 247 -11.04 -21.88 1.76
C GLU A 247 -10.69 -21.79 0.27
N GLU A 248 -11.66 -21.45 -0.60
CA GLU A 248 -11.43 -21.25 -2.03
C GLU A 248 -10.42 -20.13 -2.30
N PHE A 249 -10.44 -19.05 -1.52
CA PHE A 249 -9.42 -18.00 -1.54
C PHE A 249 -8.01 -18.55 -1.26
N TYR A 250 -7.84 -19.37 -0.21
CA TYR A 250 -6.54 -19.98 0.09
C TYR A 250 -6.10 -20.99 -0.98
N ILE A 251 -7.02 -21.78 -1.53
CA ILE A 251 -6.74 -22.69 -2.66
C ILE A 251 -6.28 -21.90 -3.89
N ARG A 252 -6.95 -20.78 -4.22
CA ARG A 252 -6.56 -19.88 -5.31
C ARG A 252 -5.16 -19.31 -5.13
N ASN A 253 -4.81 -18.88 -3.92
CA ASN A 253 -3.47 -18.40 -3.58
C ASN A 253 -2.43 -19.51 -3.72
N TYR A 254 -2.69 -20.69 -3.16
CA TYR A 254 -1.82 -21.87 -3.27
C TYR A 254 -1.54 -22.25 -4.73
N GLU A 255 -2.59 -22.41 -5.56
CA GLU A 255 -2.45 -22.78 -6.97
C GLU A 255 -1.71 -21.72 -7.79
N THR A 256 -1.93 -20.43 -7.48
CA THR A 256 -1.22 -19.33 -8.15
C THR A 256 0.27 -19.35 -7.80
N LEU A 257 0.62 -19.47 -6.51
CA LEU A 257 2.00 -19.53 -6.06
C LEU A 257 2.72 -20.79 -6.57
N ARG A 258 2.03 -21.94 -6.59
CA ARG A 258 2.53 -23.20 -7.14
C ARG A 258 2.92 -23.04 -8.61
N LYS A 259 2.03 -22.48 -9.44
CA LYS A 259 2.31 -22.20 -10.87
C LYS A 259 3.46 -21.20 -11.06
N ILE A 260 3.55 -20.16 -10.23
CA ILE A 260 4.69 -19.22 -10.25
C ILE A 260 6.01 -19.96 -9.98
N ILE A 261 6.05 -20.82 -8.96
CA ILE A 261 7.26 -21.59 -8.61
C ILE A 261 7.61 -22.59 -9.73
N GLU A 262 6.64 -23.32 -10.26
CA GLU A 262 6.83 -24.28 -11.37
C GLU A 262 7.35 -23.60 -12.63
N THR A 263 6.76 -22.48 -13.06
CA THR A 263 7.18 -21.75 -14.27
C THR A 263 8.48 -20.96 -14.12
N THR A 264 8.95 -20.74 -12.89
CA THR A 264 10.27 -20.17 -12.58
C THR A 264 11.28 -21.26 -12.17
N SER A 265 11.01 -22.53 -12.49
CA SER A 265 11.82 -23.62 -11.96
C SER A 265 13.17 -23.85 -12.62
N GLU A 266 13.34 -23.51 -13.90
CA GLU A 266 14.59 -23.75 -14.65
C GLU A 266 14.96 -22.58 -15.57
N LEU A 267 16.04 -21.87 -15.20
CA LEU A 267 16.92 -21.01 -16.02
C LEU A 267 18.31 -20.94 -15.37
#